data_AF-A0A7W4IRS9-F1
#
_entry.id   AF-A0A7W4IRS9-F1
#
_cell.length_a   1.000
_cell.length_b   1.000
_cell.length_c   1.000
_cell.angle_alpha   90.00
_cell.angle_beta   90.00
_cell.angle_gamma   90.00
#
_symmetry.space_group_name_H-M   'P 1'
#
loop_
_entity.id
_entity.type
_entity.pdbx_description
1 polymer ?
#
loop_
_entity_poly.entity_id
_entity_poly.type
_entity_poly.pdbx_seq_one_letter_code
_entity_poly.pdbx_strand_id
1 'polypeptide(L)'
;MSAVELILLQRVENLGQMGEIVKVKPGYARNFLLPQGKAIRANGMNRERFERERVQLEALNLKRREEAERLSERMHGLSVILIRQAGDSGSLYGSVTTRDVADATTAAGLTIARTQVVLEHPIKQLGLYTVRVALHPEVSIPVTVNVARSEEEAERQARGEAIGVEDEPAGFVEEALIEETEEAPAEA
;
A
#
# COMPACT_ATOMS: atom_id res chain seq x y z
N MET A 1 -30.31 15.99 12.14
CA MET A 1 -29.28 15.03 12.64
C MET A 1 -28.61 15.67 13.83
N SER A 2 -28.57 15.00 15.00
CA SER A 2 -27.80 15.52 16.13
C SER A 2 -26.30 15.51 15.77
N ALA A 3 -25.60 16.59 16.06
CA ALA A 3 -24.14 16.68 15.93
C ALA A 3 -23.53 16.68 17.33
N VAL A 4 -22.35 16.08 17.48
CA VAL A 4 -21.60 16.03 18.74
C VAL A 4 -20.36 16.88 18.58
N GLU A 5 -20.11 17.74 19.57
CA GLU A 5 -18.89 18.55 19.64
C GLU A 5 -17.78 17.78 20.35
N LEU A 6 -16.62 17.70 19.69
CA LEU A 6 -15.43 17.02 20.18
C LEU A 6 -14.21 17.93 20.08
N ILE A 7 -13.27 17.77 21.00
CA ILE A 7 -11.94 18.39 20.96
C ILE A 7 -10.96 17.33 20.47
N LEU A 8 -10.19 17.63 19.42
CA LEU A 8 -9.22 16.69 18.87
C LEU A 8 -7.94 16.64 19.71
N LEU A 9 -7.51 15.43 20.07
CA LEU A 9 -6.24 15.17 20.77
C LEU A 9 -5.08 14.90 19.81
N GLN A 10 -5.39 14.55 18.58
CA GLN A 10 -4.41 14.34 17.52
C GLN A 10 -5.01 14.78 16.19
N ARG A 11 -4.16 15.08 15.21
CA ARG A 11 -4.59 15.38 13.84
C ARG A 11 -5.33 14.19 13.24
N VAL A 12 -6.45 14.45 12.58
CA VAL A 12 -7.21 13.44 11.83
C VAL A 12 -7.41 13.94 10.41
N GLU A 13 -7.06 13.09 9.44
CA GLU A 13 -7.31 13.38 8.01
C GLU A 13 -8.79 13.73 7.80
N ASN A 14 -9.06 14.79 7.05
CA ASN A 14 -10.40 15.31 6.71
C ASN A 14 -11.23 15.89 7.88
N LEU A 15 -10.65 16.10 9.06
CA LEU A 15 -11.39 16.65 10.20
C LEU A 15 -10.82 17.97 10.75
N GLY A 16 -9.52 18.02 11.03
CA GLY A 16 -8.91 19.20 11.65
C GLY A 16 -7.58 18.92 12.34
N GLN A 17 -7.05 19.96 12.98
CA GLN A 17 -5.80 19.89 13.73
C GLN A 17 -6.04 19.54 15.20
N MET A 18 -4.96 19.21 15.93
CA MET A 18 -5.02 19.00 17.37
C MET A 18 -5.50 20.28 18.09
N GLY A 19 -6.41 20.12 19.06
CA GLY A 19 -7.00 21.20 19.84
C GLY A 19 -8.24 21.86 19.22
N GLU A 20 -8.58 21.51 17.99
CA GLU A 20 -9.75 22.07 17.32
C GLU A 20 -11.06 21.46 17.85
N ILE A 21 -12.09 22.31 17.97
CA ILE A 21 -13.45 21.88 18.34
C ILE A 21 -14.21 21.58 17.05
N VAL A 22 -14.52 20.31 16.82
CA VAL A 22 -15.18 19.85 15.59
C VAL A 22 -16.56 19.28 15.88
N LYS A 23 -17.50 19.52 14.96
CA LYS A 23 -18.87 18.98 15.00
C LYS A 23 -18.97 17.77 14.09
N VAL A 24 -19.22 16.60 14.67
CA VAL A 24 -19.31 15.32 13.93
C VAL A 24 -20.62 14.59 14.19
N LYS A 25 -20.94 13.63 13.31
CA LYS A 25 -22.09 12.73 13.53
C LYS A 25 -21.83 11.83 14.75
N PRO A 26 -22.84 11.55 15.60
CA PRO A 26 -22.71 10.74 16.80
C PRO A 26 -22.11 9.35 16.57
N GLY A 27 -22.43 8.72 15.43
CA GLY A 27 -21.88 7.41 15.06
C GLY A 27 -20.36 7.46 14.85
N TYR A 28 -19.86 8.51 14.20
CA TYR A 28 -18.43 8.68 13.97
C TYR A 28 -17.66 8.96 15.27
N ALA A 29 -18.24 9.78 16.15
CA ALA A 29 -17.71 10.01 17.49
C ALA A 29 -17.62 8.70 18.30
N ARG A 30 -18.71 7.92 18.34
CA ARG A 30 -18.85 6.74 19.20
C ARG A 30 -18.03 5.55 18.73
N ASN A 31 -17.93 5.33 17.42
CA ASN A 31 -17.31 4.12 16.87
C ASN A 31 -15.83 4.30 16.53
N PHE A 32 -15.39 5.54 16.24
CA PHE A 32 -14.04 5.80 15.74
C PHE A 32 -13.24 6.72 16.66
N LEU A 33 -13.70 7.96 16.86
CA LEU A 33 -12.86 8.99 17.52
C LEU A 33 -12.68 8.77 19.02
N LEU A 34 -13.76 8.43 19.74
CA LEU A 34 -13.69 8.23 21.20
C LEU A 34 -12.98 6.92 21.59
N PRO A 35 -13.27 5.75 20.97
CA PRO A 35 -12.59 4.50 21.35
C PRO A 35 -11.10 4.50 21.02
N GLN A 36 -10.69 5.17 19.94
CA GLN A 36 -9.28 5.29 19.55
C GLN A 36 -8.55 6.41 20.30
N GLY A 37 -9.22 7.12 21.22
CA GLY A 37 -8.63 8.23 21.98
C GLY A 37 -8.16 9.39 21.11
N LYS A 38 -8.75 9.58 19.90
CA LYS A 38 -8.37 10.68 19.00
C LYS A 38 -9.01 12.00 19.39
N ALA A 39 -10.10 11.94 20.14
CA ALA A 39 -10.87 13.10 20.55
C ALA A 39 -11.51 12.89 21.92
N ILE A 40 -11.85 13.98 22.59
CA ILE A 40 -12.63 14.00 23.83
C ILE A 40 -13.90 14.83 23.63
N ARG A 41 -14.94 14.57 24.42
CA ARG A 41 -16.17 15.39 24.36
C ARG A 41 -15.89 16.81 24.81
N ALA A 42 -16.45 17.79 24.10
CA ALA A 42 -16.25 19.21 24.37
C ALA A 42 -17.04 19.72 25.61
N ASN A 43 -16.68 19.23 26.80
CA ASN A 43 -17.22 19.70 28.08
C ASN A 43 -16.25 20.69 28.75
N GLY A 44 -16.73 21.58 29.62
CA GLY A 44 -15.88 22.56 30.34
C GLY A 44 -14.69 21.90 31.07
N MET A 45 -14.96 20.85 31.85
CA MET A 45 -13.91 20.09 32.55
C MET A 45 -12.86 19.48 31.60
N ASN A 46 -13.29 19.03 30.42
CA ASN A 46 -12.40 18.40 29.44
C ASN A 46 -11.53 19.45 28.72
N ARG A 47 -12.00 20.69 28.58
CA ARG A 47 -11.20 21.80 28.04
C ARG A 47 -10.05 22.14 28.97
N GLU A 48 -10.32 22.33 30.26
CA GLU A 48 -9.28 22.59 31.28
C GLU A 48 -8.29 21.43 31.42
N ARG A 49 -8.77 20.19 31.26
CA ARG A 49 -7.89 19.02 31.22
C ARG A 49 -6.99 19.05 29.98
N PHE A 50 -7.56 19.33 28.80
CA PHE A 50 -6.80 19.42 27.56
C PHE A 50 -5.73 20.51 27.62
N GLU A 51 -6.05 21.68 28.17
CA GLU A 51 -5.07 22.78 28.29
C GLU A 51 -3.86 22.40 29.16
N ARG A 52 -4.09 21.66 30.25
CA ARG A 52 -3.00 21.13 31.10
C ARG A 52 -2.15 20.08 30.38
N GLU A 53 -2.79 19.21 29.61
CA GLU A 53 -2.11 18.14 28.87
C GLU A 53 -1.52 18.63 27.53
N ARG A 54 -1.90 19.83 27.06
CA ARG A 54 -1.58 20.33 25.71
C ARG A 54 -0.09 20.32 25.43
N VAL A 55 0.70 20.88 26.34
CA VAL A 55 2.17 20.97 26.17
C VAL A 55 2.80 19.58 26.09
N GLN A 56 2.30 18.62 26.88
CA GLN A 56 2.80 17.24 26.86
C GLN A 56 2.42 16.53 25.55
N LEU A 57 1.17 16.71 25.09
CA LEU A 57 0.69 16.14 23.83
C LEU A 57 1.42 16.74 22.62
N GLU A 58 1.67 18.05 22.61
CA GLU A 58 2.48 18.72 21.58
C GLU A 58 3.90 18.14 21.53
N ALA A 59 4.56 18.01 22.68
CA ALA A 59 5.92 17.46 22.76
C ALA A 59 5.98 15.98 22.30
N LEU A 60 4.97 15.17 22.65
CA LEU A 60 4.89 13.77 22.21
C LEU A 60 4.61 13.66 20.70
N ASN A 61 3.75 14.52 20.16
CA ASN A 61 3.49 14.55 18.71
C ASN A 61 4.73 14.97 17.93
N LEU A 62 5.46 15.98 18.40
CA LEU A 62 6.70 16.43 17.74
C LEU A 62 7.74 15.30 17.69
N LYS A 63 7.98 14.61 18.81
CA LYS A 63 8.90 13.46 18.85
C LYS A 63 8.51 12.35 17.88
N ARG A 64 7.22 11.98 17.85
CA ARG A 64 6.71 10.95 16.93
C ARG A 64 6.82 11.38 15.47
N ARG A 65 6.62 12.67 15.19
CA ARG A 65 6.80 13.22 13.84
C ARG A 65 8.25 13.13 13.41
N GLU A 66 9.19 13.55 14.26
CA GLU A 66 10.64 13.46 13.99
C GLU A 66 11.08 12.01 13.76
N GLU A 67 10.59 11.06 14.56
CA GLU A 67 10.85 9.63 14.35
C GLU A 67 10.31 9.12 13.01
N ALA A 68 9.11 9.57 12.63
CA ALA A 68 8.49 9.21 11.35
C ALA A 68 9.21 9.86 10.15
N GLU A 69 9.69 11.10 10.27
CA GLU A 69 10.50 11.79 9.26
C GLU A 69 11.82 11.04 9.04
N ARG A 70 12.52 10.65 10.11
CA ARG A 70 13.75 9.84 10.00
C ARG A 70 13.51 8.45 9.40
N LEU A 71 12.36 7.84 9.66
CA LEU A 71 11.98 6.59 9.00
C LEU A 71 11.67 6.82 7.51
N SER A 72 11.01 7.93 7.19
CA SER A 72 10.68 8.33 5.83
C SER A 72 11.91 8.58 4.97
N GLU A 73 12.91 9.26 5.50
CA GLU A 73 14.17 9.49 4.78
C GLU A 73 14.92 8.19 4.52
N ARG A 74 14.97 7.29 5.51
CA ARG A 74 15.68 6.01 5.37
C ARG A 74 15.04 5.04 4.38
N MET A 75 13.72 5.09 4.25
CA MET A 75 12.93 4.15 3.44
C MET A 75 12.32 4.81 2.21
N HIS A 76 12.84 5.98 1.83
CA HIS A 76 12.40 6.68 0.64
C HIS A 76 12.75 5.86 -0.62
N GLY A 77 11.75 5.60 -1.47
CA GLY A 77 11.93 4.82 -2.69
C GLY A 77 11.96 3.30 -2.47
N LEU A 78 11.48 2.81 -1.32
CA LEU A 78 11.34 1.38 -1.07
C LEU A 78 10.45 0.75 -2.15
N SER A 79 11.00 -0.27 -2.83
CA SER A 79 10.26 -1.15 -3.71
C SER A 79 10.09 -2.52 -3.07
N VAL A 80 8.89 -3.07 -3.17
CA VAL A 80 8.52 -4.36 -2.57
C VAL A 80 7.97 -5.26 -3.66
N ILE A 81 8.53 -6.45 -3.77
CA ILE A 81 8.10 -7.45 -4.75
C ILE A 81 7.07 -8.37 -4.10
N LEU A 82 5.94 -8.56 -4.77
CA LEU A 82 4.85 -9.45 -4.38
C LEU A 82 4.61 -10.47 -5.47
N ILE A 83 4.94 -11.73 -5.17
CA ILE A 83 4.74 -12.85 -6.08
C ILE A 83 3.34 -13.41 -5.89
N ARG A 84 2.53 -13.41 -6.96
CA ARG A 84 1.16 -13.93 -6.97
C ARG A 84 0.85 -14.64 -8.28
N GLN A 85 0.02 -15.68 -8.17
CA GLN A 85 -0.47 -16.41 -9.34
C GLN A 85 -1.44 -15.53 -10.13
N ALA A 86 -1.26 -15.48 -11.45
CA ALA A 86 -2.07 -14.71 -12.38
C ALA A 86 -2.38 -15.54 -13.62
N GLY A 87 -3.52 -15.26 -14.26
CA GLY A 87 -3.85 -15.83 -15.57
C GLY A 87 -3.08 -15.13 -16.69
N ASP A 88 -3.19 -15.67 -17.90
CA ASP A 88 -2.45 -15.21 -19.08
C ASP A 88 -2.76 -13.77 -19.48
N SER A 89 -3.95 -13.29 -19.11
CA SER A 89 -4.39 -11.89 -19.30
C SER A 89 -3.81 -10.90 -18.28
N GLY A 90 -2.92 -11.35 -17.39
CA GLY A 90 -2.33 -10.55 -16.32
C GLY A 90 -3.27 -10.28 -15.13
N SER A 91 -4.44 -10.91 -15.09
CA SER A 91 -5.37 -10.83 -13.96
C SER A 91 -4.98 -11.80 -12.84
N LEU A 92 -4.90 -11.32 -11.61
CA LEU A 92 -4.54 -12.10 -10.43
C LEU A 92 -5.70 -13.02 -10.00
N TYR A 93 -5.37 -14.26 -9.62
CA TYR A 93 -6.35 -15.17 -9.01
C TYR A 93 -6.76 -14.74 -7.60
N GLY A 94 -5.87 -14.05 -6.89
CA GLY A 94 -6.12 -13.46 -5.57
C GLY A 94 -5.72 -11.99 -5.55
N SER A 95 -6.62 -11.13 -5.08
CA SER A 95 -6.31 -9.70 -4.97
C SER A 95 -5.25 -9.44 -3.92
N VAL A 96 -4.32 -8.52 -4.21
CA VAL A 96 -3.39 -8.01 -3.20
C VAL A 96 -4.11 -7.02 -2.31
N THR A 97 -4.07 -7.26 -1.01
CA THR A 97 -4.72 -6.45 0.02
C THR A 97 -3.71 -5.62 0.81
N THR A 98 -4.20 -4.71 1.65
CA THR A 98 -3.36 -3.93 2.57
C THR A 98 -2.53 -4.80 3.52
N ARG A 99 -2.98 -6.03 3.80
CA ARG A 99 -2.24 -6.99 4.62
C ARG A 99 -1.00 -7.49 3.89
N ASP A 100 -1.15 -7.91 2.64
CA ASP A 100 -0.03 -8.43 1.84
C ASP A 100 1.06 -7.38 1.67
N VAL A 101 0.66 -6.13 1.42
CA VAL A 101 1.59 -4.99 1.31
C VAL A 101 2.30 -4.72 2.64
N ALA A 102 1.58 -4.76 3.76
CA ALA A 102 2.17 -4.55 5.09
C ALA A 102 3.17 -5.65 5.46
N ASP A 103 2.82 -6.91 5.20
CA ASP A 103 3.67 -8.06 5.49
C ASP A 103 4.96 -8.00 4.65
N ALA A 104 4.85 -7.69 3.35
CA ALA A 104 6.00 -7.59 2.46
C ALA A 104 6.89 -6.36 2.76
N THR A 105 6.29 -5.23 3.14
CA THR A 105 7.04 -4.05 3.59
C THR A 105 7.78 -4.31 4.92
N THR A 106 7.16 -5.10 5.81
CA THR A 106 7.80 -5.53 7.07
C THR A 106 8.97 -6.47 6.80
N ALA A 107 8.86 -7.38 5.84
CA ALA A 107 9.96 -8.23 5.40
C ALA A 107 11.13 -7.43 4.82
N ALA A 108 10.84 -6.30 4.16
CA ALA A 108 11.86 -5.38 3.63
C ALA A 108 12.51 -4.48 4.72
N GLY A 109 12.14 -4.64 5.99
CA GLY A 109 12.76 -3.94 7.13
C GLY A 109 12.00 -2.73 7.65
N LEU A 110 10.82 -2.41 7.09
CA LEU A 110 9.95 -1.34 7.57
C LEU A 110 8.72 -1.94 8.26
N THR A 111 8.76 -2.05 9.60
CA THR A 111 7.65 -2.60 10.39
C THR A 111 6.43 -1.68 10.33
N ILE A 112 5.38 -2.10 9.62
CA ILE A 112 4.14 -1.35 9.47
C ILE A 112 2.92 -2.21 9.77
N ALA A 113 1.87 -1.58 10.28
CA ALA A 113 0.57 -2.18 10.46
C ALA A 113 -0.28 -2.03 9.19
N ARG A 114 -1.18 -2.99 8.93
CA ARG A 114 -2.14 -2.93 7.81
C ARG A 114 -2.99 -1.65 7.76
N THR A 115 -3.20 -0.99 8.91
CA THR A 115 -3.97 0.26 9.01
C THR A 115 -3.22 1.48 8.52
N GLN A 116 -1.89 1.37 8.38
CA GLN A 116 -1.02 2.43 7.86
C GLN A 116 -0.94 2.40 6.33
N VAL A 117 -1.31 1.29 5.70
CA VAL A 117 -1.34 1.17 4.23
C VAL A 117 -2.65 1.78 3.71
N VAL A 118 -2.54 2.80 2.87
CA VAL A 118 -3.67 3.45 2.23
C VAL A 118 -3.85 2.86 0.84
N LEU A 119 -4.84 1.99 0.70
CA LEU A 119 -5.22 1.35 -0.56
C LEU A 119 -6.73 1.55 -0.79
N GLU A 120 -7.10 2.25 -1.85
CA GLU A 120 -8.52 2.52 -2.17
C GLU A 120 -9.21 1.27 -2.72
N HIS A 121 -8.51 0.56 -3.60
CA HIS A 121 -9.00 -0.64 -4.27
C HIS A 121 -7.94 -1.75 -4.20
N PRO A 122 -8.34 -3.01 -3.88
CA PRO A 122 -7.43 -4.15 -3.96
C PRO A 122 -6.83 -4.28 -5.36
N ILE A 123 -5.54 -4.59 -5.45
CA ILE A 123 -4.85 -4.76 -6.73
C ILE A 123 -5.22 -6.13 -7.29
N LYS A 124 -5.65 -6.17 -8.55
CA LYS A 124 -6.14 -7.39 -9.23
C LYS A 124 -5.36 -7.71 -10.50
N GLN A 125 -4.36 -6.92 -10.85
CA GLN A 125 -3.58 -7.07 -12.07
C GLN A 125 -2.09 -7.06 -11.71
N LEU A 126 -1.28 -7.69 -12.56
CA LEU A 126 0.18 -7.60 -12.51
C LEU A 126 0.64 -6.20 -12.89
N GLY A 127 1.76 -5.78 -12.31
CA GLY A 127 2.39 -4.50 -12.63
C GLY A 127 2.91 -3.74 -11.41
N LEU A 128 3.35 -2.51 -11.68
CA LEU A 128 3.92 -1.60 -10.69
C LEU A 128 2.83 -0.66 -10.17
N TYR A 129 2.65 -0.64 -8.85
CA TYR A 129 1.65 0.20 -8.18
C TYR A 129 2.31 1.05 -7.10
N THR A 130 2.08 2.35 -7.13
CA THR A 130 2.53 3.25 -6.06
C THR A 130 1.48 3.29 -4.96
N VAL A 131 1.80 2.76 -3.78
CA VAL A 131 0.90 2.70 -2.62
C VAL A 131 1.38 3.69 -1.54
N ARG A 132 0.46 4.48 -0.99
CA ARG A 132 0.78 5.44 0.06
C ARG A 132 0.78 4.73 1.43
N VAL A 133 1.90 4.82 2.15
CA VAL A 133 2.03 4.32 3.53
C VAL A 133 2.10 5.50 4.49
N ALA A 134 1.15 5.59 5.42
CA ALA A 134 1.07 6.64 6.42
C ALA A 134 1.81 6.22 7.71
N LEU A 135 3.01 6.76 7.93
CA LEU A 135 3.76 6.52 9.18
C LEU A 135 3.20 7.37 10.33
N HIS A 136 2.87 8.62 10.03
CA HIS A 136 2.32 9.60 10.96
C HIS A 136 1.23 10.43 10.24
N PRO A 137 0.27 11.07 10.92
CA PRO A 137 -0.77 11.89 10.27
C PRO A 137 -0.24 13.04 9.40
N GLU A 138 1.04 13.41 9.54
CA GLU A 138 1.70 14.43 8.73
C GLU A 138 2.77 13.85 7.77
N VAL A 139 3.15 12.58 7.94
CA VAL A 139 4.26 11.96 7.22
C VAL A 139 3.79 10.68 6.54
N SER A 140 3.78 10.70 5.21
CA SER A 140 3.45 9.56 4.36
C SER A 140 4.49 9.35 3.27
N ILE A 141 4.75 8.10 2.94
CA ILE A 141 5.77 7.69 1.96
C ILE A 141 5.07 6.96 0.81
N PRO A 142 5.44 7.23 -0.45
CA PRO A 142 5.10 6.37 -1.57
C PRO A 142 5.99 5.11 -1.56
N VAL A 143 5.38 3.93 -1.51
CA VAL A 143 6.05 2.63 -1.65
C VAL A 143 5.65 2.02 -2.99
N THR A 144 6.64 1.60 -3.77
CA THR A 144 6.40 0.96 -5.06
C THR A 144 6.17 -0.54 -4.83
N VAL A 145 4.96 -1.00 -5.08
CA VAL A 145 4.58 -2.41 -4.99
C VAL A 145 4.65 -3.01 -6.38
N ASN A 146 5.59 -3.94 -6.58
CA ASN A 146 5.75 -4.66 -7.83
C ASN A 146 5.06 -6.02 -7.73
N VAL A 147 4.02 -6.25 -8.53
CA VAL A 147 3.27 -7.51 -8.53
C VAL A 147 3.61 -8.32 -9.78
N ALA A 148 4.19 -9.50 -9.57
CA ALA A 148 4.73 -10.38 -10.62
C ALA A 148 4.34 -11.86 -10.40
N ARG A 149 4.44 -12.71 -11.43
CA ARG A 149 4.27 -14.16 -11.31
C ARG A 149 5.54 -14.87 -10.85
N SER A 150 6.71 -14.33 -11.18
CA SER A 150 8.01 -14.85 -10.78
C SER A 150 8.99 -13.73 -10.39
N GLU A 151 10.07 -14.09 -9.69
CA GLU A 151 11.16 -13.15 -9.34
C GLU A 151 11.82 -12.56 -10.59
N GLU A 152 12.00 -13.37 -11.63
CA GLU A 152 12.56 -12.93 -12.91
C GLU A 152 11.66 -11.91 -13.64
N GLU A 153 10.34 -12.10 -13.60
CA GLU A 153 9.37 -11.13 -14.15
C GLU A 153 9.38 -9.84 -13.32
N ALA A 154 9.53 -9.92 -12.00
CA ALA A 154 9.64 -8.76 -11.13
C ALA A 154 10.89 -7.90 -11.46
N GLU A 155 12.03 -8.54 -11.73
CA GLU A 155 13.24 -7.83 -12.13
C GLU A 155 13.10 -7.17 -13.51
N ARG A 156 12.46 -7.85 -14.48
CA ARG A 156 12.15 -7.26 -15.80
C ARG A 156 11.27 -6.03 -15.69
N GLN A 157 10.22 -6.11 -14.88
CA GLN A 157 9.33 -4.98 -14.60
C GLN A 157 10.08 -3.82 -13.93
N ALA A 158 11.01 -4.11 -13.00
CA ALA A 158 11.81 -3.09 -12.34
C ALA A 158 12.79 -2.37 -13.32
N ARG A 159 13.23 -3.05 -14.38
CA ARG A 159 14.06 -2.46 -15.46
C ARG A 159 13.25 -1.67 -16.50
N GLY A 160 11.92 -1.68 -16.42
CA GLY A 160 11.03 -0.95 -17.32
C GLY A 160 10.68 -1.70 -18.61
N GLU A 161 10.94 -3.01 -18.68
CA GLU A 161 10.46 -3.85 -19.77
C GLU A 161 8.97 -4.12 -19.56
N ALA A 162 8.13 -3.64 -20.49
CA ALA A 162 6.71 -3.92 -20.47
C ALA A 162 6.50 -5.42 -20.69
N ILE A 163 5.57 -6.01 -19.93
CA ILE A 163 5.05 -7.35 -20.22
C ILE A 163 4.36 -7.26 -21.59
N GLY A 164 5.11 -7.56 -22.63
CA GLY A 164 4.57 -7.94 -23.94
C GLY A 164 4.05 -9.36 -23.83
N VAL A 165 2.83 -9.56 -24.30
CA VAL A 165 2.27 -10.89 -24.58
C VAL A 165 3.17 -11.54 -25.62
N GLU A 166 4.17 -12.31 -25.19
CA GLU A 166 5.00 -13.17 -26.04
C GLU A 166 5.84 -14.10 -25.13
N ASP A 167 5.14 -14.94 -24.34
CA ASP A 167 5.68 -16.23 -23.93
C ASP A 167 4.97 -17.29 -24.79
N GLU A 168 5.25 -17.31 -26.09
CA GLU A 168 5.12 -18.56 -26.87
C GLU A 168 6.29 -19.44 -26.40
N PRO A 169 6.05 -20.60 -25.77
CA PRO A 169 7.14 -21.49 -25.41
C PRO A 169 7.79 -21.99 -26.71
N ALA A 170 9.01 -21.52 -26.98
CA ALA A 170 9.88 -22.10 -28.00
C ALA A 170 10.31 -23.51 -27.54
N GLY A 171 9.44 -24.49 -27.77
CA GLY A 171 9.71 -25.88 -27.47
C GLY A 171 8.54 -26.72 -27.95
N PHE A 172 8.83 -27.85 -28.60
CA PHE A 172 7.88 -28.82 -29.18
C PHE A 172 7.38 -28.49 -30.59
N VAL A 173 8.27 -28.69 -31.57
CA VAL A 173 7.90 -29.56 -32.69
C VAL A 173 8.98 -30.63 -32.83
N GLU A 174 8.53 -31.86 -32.64
CA GLU A 174 9.27 -33.11 -32.62
C GLU A 174 10.07 -33.33 -33.90
N GLU A 175 11.31 -33.74 -33.68
CA GLU A 175 12.12 -34.49 -34.61
C GLU A 175 11.53 -35.90 -34.73
N ALA A 176 10.91 -36.22 -35.88
CA ALA A 176 10.99 -37.52 -36.56
C ALA A 176 9.96 -37.67 -37.70
N LEU A 177 10.37 -38.46 -38.70
CA LEU A 177 9.63 -39.08 -39.82
C LEU A 177 9.54 -38.23 -41.10
N ILE A 178 10.08 -38.62 -42.27
CA ILE A 178 10.65 -39.88 -42.78
C ILE A 178 11.52 -39.52 -44.00
N GLU A 179 12.65 -40.21 -44.14
CA GLU A 179 13.53 -40.30 -45.31
C GLU A 179 12.82 -40.74 -46.61
N GLU A 180 13.53 -40.52 -47.73
CA GLU A 180 13.32 -41.13 -49.05
C GLU A 180 12.14 -40.62 -49.90
N THR A 181 12.46 -39.77 -50.87
CA THR A 181 12.50 -40.23 -52.26
C THR A 181 13.35 -39.27 -53.09
N GLU A 182 14.54 -39.75 -53.39
CA GLU A 182 15.38 -39.35 -54.51
C GLU A 182 14.66 -39.79 -55.80
N GLU A 183 14.32 -38.85 -56.69
CA GLU A 183 14.41 -39.03 -58.15
C GLU A 183 14.14 -37.69 -58.85
N ALA A 184 15.22 -37.03 -59.25
CA ALA A 184 15.26 -36.29 -60.51
C ALA A 184 15.56 -37.33 -61.62
N PRO A 185 15.21 -37.15 -62.91
CA PRO A 185 15.46 -35.90 -63.63
C PRO A 185 14.43 -35.49 -64.70
N ALA A 186 14.69 -34.32 -65.27
CA ALA A 186 14.12 -33.83 -66.52
C ALA A 186 14.53 -34.70 -67.72
N GLU A 187 13.64 -34.84 -68.72
CA GLU A 187 14.03 -34.92 -70.14
C GLU A 187 12.82 -34.65 -71.07
N ALA A 188 13.11 -33.85 -72.11
CA ALA A 188 12.53 -33.75 -73.47
C ALA A 188 11.01 -33.70 -73.69
#